data_AF-A0A972TZJ5-F1
#
_entry.id   AF-A0A972TZJ5-F1
#
_cell.length_a   1.000
_cell.length_b   1.000
_cell.length_c   1.000
_cell.angle_alpha   90.00
_cell.angle_beta   90.00
_cell.angle_gamma   90.00
#
_symmetry.space_group_name_H-M   'P 1'
#
loop_
_entity.id
_entity.type
_entity.pdbx_description
1 polymer ?
#
loop_
_entity_poly.entity_id
_entity_poly.type
_entity_poly.pdbx_seq_one_letter_code
_entity_poly.pdbx_strand_id
1 'polypeptide(L)'
;MIEQFESIIFALIQPKEEKDTFPILDPAEQLDEERTDNAGIAQALNAAFLITLAGSMHPAIERAKRLLARMVGSSEWAHIAKFYMNGIKLVHQEIESVCNQDLNFADRLKTLFEWVSNKENMDNTEETTERIWSVFFPEAKGIRANKQERIRALREKRTVTIAG
;
A
#
# COMPACT_ATOMS: atom_id res chain seq x y z
N MET A 1 4.28 -9.87 -11.77
CA MET A 1 3.64 -8.56 -11.52
C MET A 1 3.02 -8.51 -10.14
N ILE A 2 2.13 -9.45 -9.76
CA ILE A 2 1.60 -9.51 -8.38
C ILE A 2 2.72 -9.60 -7.35
N GLU A 3 3.67 -10.51 -7.52
CA GLU A 3 4.80 -10.65 -6.56
C GLU A 3 5.57 -9.34 -6.38
N GLN A 4 5.75 -8.56 -7.44
CA GLN A 4 6.44 -7.25 -7.38
C GLN A 4 5.62 -6.25 -6.58
N PHE A 5 4.30 -6.21 -6.80
CA PHE A 5 3.39 -5.38 -6.00
C PHE A 5 3.39 -5.82 -4.54
N GLU A 6 3.25 -7.11 -4.26
CA GLU A 6 3.28 -7.66 -2.90
C GLU A 6 4.60 -7.32 -2.19
N SER A 7 5.76 -7.41 -2.87
CA SER A 7 7.06 -6.98 -2.33
C SER A 7 7.10 -5.49 -1.98
N ILE A 8 6.48 -4.63 -2.80
CA ILE A 8 6.39 -3.19 -2.52
C ILE A 8 5.51 -2.93 -1.30
N ILE A 9 4.34 -3.59 -1.21
CA ILE A 9 3.48 -3.48 -0.03
C ILE A 9 4.20 -4.00 1.21
N PHE A 10 4.90 -5.14 1.10
CA PHE A 10 5.72 -5.67 2.19
C PHE A 10 6.78 -4.67 2.65
N ALA A 11 7.50 -4.02 1.74
CA ALA A 11 8.49 -3.00 2.10
C ALA A 11 7.88 -1.82 2.88
N LEU A 12 6.61 -1.49 2.65
CA LEU A 12 5.87 -0.46 3.38
C LEU A 12 5.47 -0.87 4.79
N ILE A 13 5.18 -2.16 5.00
CA ILE A 13 4.51 -2.66 6.21
C ILE A 13 5.29 -3.75 6.96
N GLN A 14 6.52 -4.03 6.55
CA GLN A 14 7.33 -5.07 7.17
C GLN A 14 7.52 -4.80 8.68
N PRO A 15 7.70 -5.86 9.49
CA PRO A 15 7.92 -5.70 10.92
C PRO A 15 9.12 -4.79 11.21
N LYS A 16 9.00 -3.96 12.25
CA LYS A 16 10.11 -3.09 12.66
C LYS A 16 11.20 -3.93 13.33
N GLU A 17 12.35 -4.07 12.67
CA GLU A 17 13.58 -4.51 13.36
C GLU A 17 14.20 -3.30 14.09
N GLU A 18 14.75 -3.53 15.29
CA GLU A 18 15.35 -2.46 16.11
C GLU A 18 16.49 -1.76 15.34
N LYS A 19 16.21 -0.50 14.96
CA LYS A 19 17.01 0.52 14.25
C LYS A 19 16.84 0.61 12.73
N ASP A 20 16.46 1.83 12.32
CA ASP A 20 16.62 2.43 10.98
C ASP A 20 16.01 1.69 9.78
N THR A 21 14.81 1.15 9.91
CA THR A 21 14.05 0.68 8.75
C THR A 21 12.95 1.65 8.35
N PHE A 22 12.61 1.65 7.05
CA PHE A 22 11.59 2.48 6.41
C PHE A 22 10.11 2.20 6.75
N PRO A 23 9.65 1.10 7.39
CA PRO A 23 8.23 0.74 7.33
C PRO A 23 7.38 1.84 7.94
N ILE A 24 6.39 2.27 7.17
CA ILE A 24 5.47 3.35 7.53
C ILE A 24 4.60 2.91 8.72
N LEU A 25 4.30 1.61 8.78
CA LEU A 25 3.47 0.98 9.79
C LEU A 25 3.93 -0.46 10.00
N ASP A 26 3.92 -0.94 11.25
CA ASP A 26 3.98 -2.38 11.53
C ASP A 26 2.56 -2.86 11.92
N PRO A 27 1.82 -3.51 11.02
CA PRO A 27 0.48 -4.02 11.30
C PRO A 27 0.51 -5.29 12.15
N ALA A 28 1.65 -5.97 12.31
CA ALA A 28 1.72 -7.23 13.05
C ALA A 28 1.39 -7.03 14.54
N GLU A 29 1.80 -5.90 15.12
CA GLU A 29 1.46 -5.51 16.50
C GLU A 29 -0.05 -5.31 16.70
N GLN A 30 -0.75 -4.98 15.63
CA GLN A 30 -2.20 -4.73 15.62
C GLN A 30 -3.01 -5.98 15.29
N LEU A 31 -2.36 -7.06 14.88
CA LEU A 31 -3.00 -8.34 14.57
C LEU A 31 -3.21 -9.16 15.85
N ASP A 32 -4.12 -8.68 16.68
CA ASP A 32 -4.55 -9.34 17.91
C ASP A 32 -5.87 -10.10 17.66
N GLU A 33 -5.76 -11.43 17.60
CA GLU A 33 -6.88 -12.33 17.31
C GLU A 33 -7.81 -12.54 18.53
N GLU A 34 -7.42 -12.05 19.71
CA GLU A 34 -8.14 -12.27 20.98
C GLU A 34 -8.96 -11.04 21.39
N ARG A 35 -8.82 -9.90 20.70
CA ARG A 35 -9.60 -8.69 20.99
C ARG A 35 -11.09 -8.94 20.84
N THR A 36 -11.83 -8.50 21.84
CA THR A 36 -13.30 -8.60 21.87
C THR A 36 -13.99 -7.25 21.75
N ASP A 37 -13.27 -6.14 21.94
CA ASP A 37 -13.84 -4.81 21.77
C ASP A 37 -13.89 -4.41 20.29
N ASN A 38 -14.92 -3.66 19.90
CA ASN A 38 -15.16 -3.32 18.50
C ASN A 38 -13.99 -2.54 17.86
N ALA A 39 -13.30 -1.70 18.62
CA ALA A 39 -12.18 -0.92 18.09
C ALA A 39 -10.98 -1.84 17.81
N GLY A 40 -10.66 -2.74 18.74
CA GLY A 40 -9.63 -3.75 18.58
C GLY A 40 -9.91 -4.73 17.44
N ILE A 41 -11.15 -5.18 17.27
CA ILE A 41 -11.54 -6.05 16.15
C ILE A 41 -11.36 -5.31 14.81
N ALA A 42 -11.82 -4.06 14.71
CA ALA A 42 -11.64 -3.26 13.51
C ALA A 42 -10.15 -3.04 13.19
N GLN A 43 -9.33 -2.78 14.22
CA GLN A 43 -7.89 -2.62 14.08
C GLN A 43 -7.23 -3.90 13.56
N ALA A 44 -7.58 -5.06 14.14
CA ALA A 44 -7.06 -6.36 13.72
C ALA A 44 -7.51 -6.74 12.30
N LEU A 45 -8.73 -6.38 11.89
CA LEU A 45 -9.21 -6.56 10.52
C LEU A 45 -8.44 -5.69 9.52
N ASN A 46 -8.14 -4.43 9.86
CA ASN A 46 -7.32 -3.55 9.03
C ASN A 46 -5.89 -4.10 8.87
N ALA A 47 -5.29 -4.53 9.98
CA ALA A 47 -3.98 -5.17 9.98
C ALA A 47 -3.98 -6.41 9.10
N ALA A 48 -4.98 -7.28 9.25
CA ALA A 48 -5.10 -8.49 8.45
C ALA A 48 -5.27 -8.20 6.96
N PHE A 49 -6.03 -7.16 6.59
CA PHE A 49 -6.16 -6.72 5.21
C PHE A 49 -4.82 -6.29 4.61
N LEU A 50 -4.09 -5.40 5.30
CA LEU A 50 -2.78 -4.91 4.83
C LEU A 50 -1.76 -6.02 4.72
N ILE A 51 -1.67 -6.88 5.74
CA ILE A 51 -0.78 -8.04 5.75
C ILE A 51 -1.11 -8.99 4.59
N THR A 52 -2.40 -9.20 4.30
CA THR A 52 -2.81 -10.09 3.21
C THR A 52 -2.47 -9.50 1.84
N LEU A 53 -2.52 -8.17 1.67
CA LEU A 53 -2.04 -7.49 0.47
C LEU A 53 -0.52 -7.55 0.27
N ALA A 54 0.27 -7.70 1.35
CA ALA A 54 1.71 -7.91 1.26
C ALA A 54 2.11 -9.33 0.85
N GLY A 55 1.14 -10.24 0.69
CA GLY A 55 1.38 -11.58 0.21
C GLY A 55 2.21 -12.45 1.15
N SER A 56 2.84 -13.49 0.59
CA SER A 56 3.54 -14.53 1.36
C SER A 56 4.83 -14.07 2.02
N MET A 57 5.34 -12.89 1.68
CA MET A 57 6.56 -12.33 2.29
C MET A 57 6.33 -11.91 3.75
N HIS A 58 5.09 -11.57 4.12
CA HIS A 58 4.81 -11.10 5.46
C HIS A 58 4.73 -12.28 6.46
N PRO A 59 5.51 -12.31 7.56
CA PRO A 59 5.52 -13.45 8.49
C PRO A 59 4.15 -13.80 9.09
N ALA A 60 3.29 -12.79 9.26
CA ALA A 60 1.95 -12.96 9.81
C ALA A 60 0.85 -13.29 8.78
N ILE A 61 1.18 -13.57 7.52
CA ILE A 61 0.21 -13.77 6.43
C ILE A 61 -0.86 -14.82 6.74
N GLU A 62 -0.45 -15.97 7.27
CA GLU A 62 -1.40 -17.06 7.56
C GLU A 62 -2.30 -16.73 8.75
N ARG A 63 -1.81 -15.95 9.72
CA ARG A 63 -2.64 -15.44 10.83
C ARG A 63 -3.67 -14.45 10.31
N ALA A 64 -3.26 -13.51 9.47
CA ALA A 64 -4.14 -12.52 8.86
C ALA A 64 -5.26 -13.16 8.03
N LYS A 65 -4.92 -14.12 7.16
CA LYS A 65 -5.91 -14.87 6.36
C LYS A 65 -6.90 -15.63 7.25
N ARG A 66 -6.43 -16.31 8.30
CA ARG A 66 -7.30 -17.02 9.24
C ARG A 66 -8.25 -16.07 9.98
N LEU A 67 -7.77 -14.90 10.41
CA LEU A 67 -8.62 -13.91 11.07
C LEU A 67 -9.74 -13.44 10.14
N LEU A 68 -9.41 -13.06 8.90
CA LEU A 68 -10.41 -12.65 7.91
C LEU A 68 -11.43 -13.76 7.65
N ALA A 69 -10.96 -14.99 7.41
CA ALA A 69 -11.82 -16.15 7.17
C ALA A 69 -12.74 -16.44 8.37
N ARG A 70 -12.24 -16.35 9.60
CA ARG A 70 -13.04 -16.50 10.83
C ARG A 70 -14.11 -15.41 10.93
N MET A 71 -13.74 -14.16 10.65
CA MET A 71 -14.66 -13.02 10.76
C MET A 71 -15.75 -13.01 9.70
N VAL A 72 -15.58 -13.70 8.57
CA VAL A 72 -16.66 -13.97 7.60
C VAL A 72 -17.83 -14.75 8.23
N GLY A 73 -17.56 -15.56 9.25
CA GLY A 73 -18.59 -16.30 10.01
C GLY A 73 -19.21 -15.50 11.17
N SER A 74 -18.73 -14.30 11.45
CA SER A 74 -19.26 -13.45 12.54
C SER A 74 -20.61 -12.85 12.18
N SER A 75 -21.55 -12.80 13.13
CA SER A 75 -22.83 -12.11 12.94
C SER A 75 -22.67 -10.61 12.71
N GLU A 76 -21.66 -9.98 13.32
CA GLU A 76 -21.47 -8.53 13.30
C GLU A 76 -20.43 -8.09 12.26
N TRP A 77 -19.37 -8.87 12.07
CA TRP A 77 -18.20 -8.46 11.27
C TRP A 77 -18.13 -9.11 9.88
N ALA A 78 -19.05 -10.02 9.54
CA ALA A 78 -19.03 -10.73 8.27
C ALA A 78 -19.00 -9.82 7.05
N HIS A 79 -19.77 -8.71 7.07
CA HIS A 79 -19.80 -7.79 5.94
C HIS A 79 -18.44 -7.14 5.70
N ILE A 80 -17.79 -6.67 6.77
CA ILE A 80 -16.48 -6.00 6.69
C ILE A 80 -15.39 -6.99 6.27
N ALA A 81 -15.39 -8.20 6.86
CA ALA A 81 -14.43 -9.23 6.49
C ALA A 81 -14.57 -9.65 5.00
N LYS A 82 -15.81 -9.83 4.51
CA LYS A 82 -16.07 -10.10 3.09
C LYS A 82 -15.63 -8.95 2.19
N PHE A 83 -15.89 -7.71 2.61
CA PHE A 83 -15.43 -6.52 1.89
C PHE A 83 -13.91 -6.52 1.73
N TYR A 84 -13.14 -6.80 2.80
CA TYR A 84 -11.69 -6.89 2.73
C TYR A 84 -11.19 -8.06 1.88
N MET A 85 -11.77 -9.25 2.01
CA MET A 85 -11.40 -10.40 1.16
C MET A 85 -11.65 -10.13 -0.32
N ASN A 86 -12.79 -9.51 -0.66
CA ASN A 86 -13.08 -9.10 -2.03
C ASN A 86 -12.14 -8.00 -2.49
N GLY A 87 -11.86 -7.01 -1.64
CA GLY A 87 -10.93 -5.92 -1.92
C GLY A 87 -9.53 -6.41 -2.28
N ILE A 88 -8.98 -7.38 -1.52
CA ILE A 88 -7.68 -8.00 -1.82
C ILE A 88 -7.67 -8.59 -3.24
N LYS A 89 -8.70 -9.38 -3.57
CA LYS A 89 -8.83 -9.97 -4.90
C LYS A 89 -8.92 -8.92 -6.01
N LEU A 90 -9.73 -7.88 -5.80
CA LEU A 90 -9.93 -6.82 -6.78
C LEU A 90 -8.65 -6.01 -7.00
N VAL A 91 -7.92 -5.66 -5.94
CA VAL A 91 -6.63 -4.95 -6.04
C VAL A 91 -5.64 -5.78 -6.86
N HIS A 92 -5.50 -7.08 -6.58
CA HIS A 92 -4.60 -7.93 -7.36
C HIS A 92 -4.99 -7.99 -8.85
N GLN A 93 -6.29 -8.15 -9.14
CA GLN A 93 -6.81 -8.15 -10.51
C GLN A 93 -6.59 -6.82 -11.22
N GLU A 94 -6.77 -5.70 -10.52
CA GLU A 94 -6.55 -4.36 -11.06
C GLU A 94 -5.08 -4.14 -11.39
N ILE A 95 -4.17 -4.49 -10.49
CA ILE A 95 -2.72 -4.38 -10.74
C ILE A 95 -2.30 -5.23 -11.93
N GLU A 96 -2.76 -6.48 -12.04
CA GLU A 96 -2.48 -7.31 -13.22
C GLU A 96 -3.04 -6.71 -14.50
N SER A 97 -4.30 -6.29 -14.47
CA SER A 97 -4.98 -5.71 -15.62
C SER A 97 -4.25 -4.46 -16.11
N VAL A 98 -3.90 -3.53 -15.21
CA VAL A 98 -3.20 -2.30 -15.55
C VAL A 98 -1.80 -2.62 -16.09
N CYS A 99 -1.06 -3.54 -15.48
CA CYS A 99 0.27 -3.92 -15.99
C CYS A 99 0.20 -4.51 -17.41
N ASN A 100 -0.85 -5.25 -17.73
CA ASN A 100 -1.05 -5.82 -19.07
C ASN A 100 -1.46 -4.77 -20.11
N GLN A 101 -2.12 -3.68 -19.69
CA GLN A 101 -2.66 -2.65 -20.57
C GLN A 101 -1.72 -1.43 -20.72
N ASP A 102 -0.94 -1.11 -19.69
CA ASP A 102 -0.01 0.01 -19.64
C ASP A 102 1.41 -0.48 -19.31
N LEU A 103 2.23 -0.64 -20.36
CA LEU A 103 3.63 -1.04 -20.23
C LEU A 103 4.46 -0.02 -19.43
N ASN A 104 4.09 1.27 -19.44
CA ASN A 104 4.80 2.27 -18.64
C ASN A 104 4.52 2.09 -17.15
N PHE A 105 3.29 1.72 -16.78
CA PHE A 105 2.98 1.38 -15.40
C PHE A 105 3.74 0.12 -14.95
N ALA A 106 3.74 -0.92 -15.80
CA ALA A 106 4.48 -2.16 -15.51
C ALA A 106 5.98 -1.91 -15.29
N ASP A 107 6.60 -1.08 -16.13
CA ASP A 107 8.01 -0.72 -16.00
C ASP A 107 8.32 0.10 -14.74
N ARG A 108 7.43 1.06 -14.39
CA ARG A 108 7.52 1.81 -13.13
C ARG A 108 7.42 0.89 -11.91
N LEU A 109 6.48 -0.06 -11.92
CA LEU A 109 6.30 -1.01 -10.83
C LEU A 109 7.52 -1.94 -10.69
N LYS A 110 8.05 -2.44 -11.82
CA LYS A 110 9.27 -3.25 -11.84
C LYS A 110 10.49 -2.49 -11.30
N THR A 111 10.70 -1.25 -11.76
CA THR A 111 11.79 -0.40 -11.29
C THR A 111 11.69 -0.13 -9.79
N LEU A 112 10.48 0.10 -9.28
CA LEU A 112 10.26 0.27 -7.85
C LEU A 112 10.53 -1.02 -7.07
N PHE A 113 10.11 -2.17 -7.59
CA PHE A 113 10.43 -3.47 -7.01
C PHE A 113 11.95 -3.70 -6.89
N GLU A 114 12.70 -3.43 -7.96
CA GLU A 114 14.17 -3.50 -7.95
C GLU A 114 14.79 -2.55 -6.93
N TRP A 115 14.22 -1.34 -6.78
CA TRP A 115 14.65 -0.36 -5.78
C TRP A 115 14.46 -0.87 -4.35
N VAL A 116 13.25 -1.28 -3.98
CA VAL A 116 12.91 -1.70 -2.61
C VAL A 116 13.54 -3.05 -2.22
N SER A 117 13.95 -3.85 -3.21
CA SER A 117 14.68 -5.10 -2.99
C SER A 117 16.13 -4.87 -2.58
N ASN A 118 16.68 -3.66 -2.77
CA ASN A 118 18.02 -3.30 -2.33
C ASN A 118 17.96 -2.60 -0.96
N LYS A 119 18.58 -3.19 0.05
CA LYS A 119 18.59 -2.63 1.41
C LYS A 119 19.24 -1.25 1.51
N GLU A 120 20.33 -0.99 0.78
CA GLU A 120 21.02 0.30 0.81
C GLU A 120 20.13 1.44 0.28
N ASN A 121 19.23 1.13 -0.66
CA ASN A 121 18.28 2.09 -1.19
C ASN A 121 17.21 2.47 -0.16
N MET A 122 16.82 1.51 0.69
CA MET A 122 15.78 1.69 1.71
C MET A 122 16.23 2.62 2.83
N ASP A 123 17.54 2.80 3.03
CA ASP A 123 18.10 3.80 3.95
C ASP A 123 17.77 5.24 3.49
N ASN A 124 17.60 5.46 2.18
CA ASN A 124 17.15 6.74 1.63
C ASN A 124 15.61 6.82 1.65
N THR A 125 15.08 7.16 2.82
CA THR A 125 13.62 7.26 3.07
C THR A 125 12.92 8.28 2.16
N GLU A 126 13.56 9.41 1.87
CA GLU A 126 12.96 10.46 1.03
C GLU A 126 12.77 9.99 -0.42
N GLU A 127 13.85 9.48 -1.02
CA GLU A 127 13.85 8.94 -2.39
C GLU A 127 12.92 7.72 -2.50
N THR A 128 12.95 6.83 -1.51
CA THR A 128 12.05 5.66 -1.48
C THR A 128 10.60 6.08 -1.48
N THR A 129 10.22 7.07 -0.66
CA THR A 129 8.82 7.53 -0.66
C THR A 129 8.44 8.20 -1.98
N GLU A 130 9.33 9.01 -2.57
CA GLU A 130 9.06 9.68 -3.85
C GLU A 130 8.89 8.65 -4.98
N ARG A 131 9.70 7.59 -4.98
CA ARG A 131 9.58 6.49 -5.94
C ARG A 131 8.25 5.77 -5.82
N ILE A 132 7.86 5.40 -4.59
CA ILE A 132 6.56 4.77 -4.32
C ILE A 132 5.43 5.67 -4.81
N TRP A 133 5.47 6.96 -4.47
CA TRP A 133 4.48 7.93 -4.91
C TRP A 133 4.40 8.04 -6.44
N SER A 134 5.54 8.05 -7.13
CA SER A 134 5.60 8.20 -8.59
C SER A 134 5.03 7.04 -9.39
N VAL A 135 4.90 5.84 -8.80
CA VAL A 135 4.26 4.69 -9.46
C VAL A 135 2.76 4.87 -9.50
N PHE A 136 2.15 5.24 -8.36
CA PHE A 136 0.70 5.36 -8.20
C PHE A 136 0.16 6.74 -8.61
N PHE A 137 1.00 7.77 -8.59
CA PHE A 137 0.65 9.15 -8.95
C PHE A 137 1.72 9.78 -9.84
N PRO A 138 1.90 9.27 -11.08
CA PRO A 138 2.98 9.70 -11.96
C PRO A 138 2.94 11.19 -12.32
N GLU A 139 1.76 11.81 -12.36
CA GLU A 139 1.59 13.24 -12.61
C GLU A 139 2.08 14.11 -11.45
N ALA A 140 2.23 13.51 -10.26
CA ALA A 140 2.60 14.18 -9.03
C ALA A 140 4.09 14.03 -8.65
N LYS A 141 4.91 13.45 -9.54
CA LYS A 141 6.36 13.32 -9.34
C LYS A 141 7.01 14.70 -9.13
N GLY A 142 7.81 14.84 -8.07
CA GLY A 142 8.48 16.08 -7.65
C GLY A 142 7.60 17.07 -6.87
N ILE A 143 6.33 16.73 -6.58
CA ILE A 143 5.44 17.61 -5.81
C ILE A 143 5.79 17.60 -4.32
N ARG A 144 6.26 16.48 -3.77
CA ARG A 144 6.55 16.40 -2.33
C ARG A 144 7.72 17.31 -1.94
N ALA A 145 8.75 17.39 -2.78
CA ALA A 145 9.89 18.28 -2.60
C ALA A 145 9.61 19.76 -3.01
N ASN A 146 8.71 20.01 -3.97
CA ASN A 146 8.43 21.35 -4.52
C ASN A 146 6.93 21.73 -4.48
N LYS A 147 6.28 21.47 -3.35
CA LYS A 147 4.82 21.61 -3.17
C LYS A 147 4.30 23.01 -3.50
N GLN A 148 5.05 24.06 -3.15
CA GLN A 148 4.63 25.44 -3.38
C GLN A 148 4.72 25.86 -4.86
N GLU A 149 5.82 25.53 -5.54
CA GLU A 149 6.02 25.90 -6.96
C GLU A 149 4.99 25.21 -7.87
N ARG A 150 4.63 23.96 -7.58
CA ARG A 150 3.65 23.23 -8.40
C ARG A 150 2.21 23.59 -8.10
N ILE A 151 1.86 24.00 -6.87
CA ILE A 151 0.55 24.64 -6.61
C ILE A 151 0.40 25.90 -7.48
N ARG A 152 1.49 26.67 -7.63
CA ARG A 152 1.51 27.85 -8.48
C ARG A 152 1.35 27.49 -9.96
N ALA A 153 2.11 26.51 -10.46
CA ALA A 153 2.01 26.04 -11.85
C ALA A 153 0.64 25.42 -12.19
N LEU A 154 0.03 24.68 -11.25
CA LEU A 154 -1.33 24.12 -11.42
C LEU A 154 -2.41 25.20 -11.43
N ARG A 155 -2.25 26.26 -10.63
CA ARG A 155 -3.13 27.44 -10.65
C ARG A 155 -3.00 28.19 -11.97
N GLU A 156 -1.78 28.44 -12.43
CA GLU A 156 -1.52 29.11 -13.72
C GLU A 156 -2.09 28.33 -14.90
N LYS A 157 -1.98 26.99 -14.90
CA LYS A 157 -2.53 26.14 -15.98
C LYS A 157 -4.06 26.04 -15.97
N ARG A 158 -4.72 26.35 -14.84
CA ARG A 158 -6.19 26.33 -14.69
C ARG A 158 -6.84 27.71 -14.72
N THR A 159 -6.06 28.78 -14.93
CA THR A 159 -6.61 30.12 -15.13
C THR A 159 -7.26 30.20 -16.51
N VAL A 160 -8.58 30.13 -16.56
CA VAL A 160 -9.35 30.50 -17.74
C VAL A 160 -9.46 32.02 -17.75
N THR A 161 -8.78 32.68 -18.69
CA THR A 161 -8.95 34.11 -18.94
C THR A 161 -10.32 34.31 -19.57
N ILE A 162 -11.29 34.82 -18.80
CA ILE A 162 -12.55 35.29 -19.36
C ILE A 162 -12.25 36.68 -19.95
N ALA A 163 -12.04 36.74 -21.26
CA ALA A 163 -12.04 38.00 -22.00
C ALA A 163 -13.51 38.44 -22.19
N GLY A 164 -13.84 39.63 -21.70
CA GLY A 164 -15.11 40.32 -21.97
C GLY A 164 -15.04 41.14 -23.25
#